data_AF-A0A359LS39-F1
#
_entry.id   AF-A0A359LS39-F1
#
_cell.length_a   1.000
_cell.length_b   1.000
_cell.length_c   1.000
_cell.angle_alpha   90.00
_cell.angle_beta   90.00
_cell.angle_gamma   90.00
#
_symmetry.space_group_name_H-M   'P 1'
#
loop_
_entity.id
_entity.type
_entity.pdbx_description
1 polymer ?
#
loop_
_entity_poly.entity_id
_entity_poly.type
_entity_poly.pdbx_seq_one_letter_code
_entity_poly.pdbx_strand_id
1 'polypeptide(L)'
;MIRGKKMHQPILEGLETYLSGGGDSALPREFKAHMAACQECRTEAEAMREHALLLRALRAPADVEPRAGFYGRVMDRIDSQKGNSFWSEFLEPVFARRLMASTALLLVLLSGYFLSTGHNEAVFVTEPEAVLAAGDKPVVVMAEDQLEQDQNRERVLVRLASYHE
;
A
#
# COMPACT_ATOMS: atom_id res chain seq x y z
N MET A 1 -6.15 22.42 -1.01
CA MET A 1 -7.11 21.45 -0.43
C MET A 1 -8.06 21.01 -1.54
N ILE A 2 -7.63 20.07 -2.41
CA ILE A 2 -8.48 19.56 -3.50
C ILE A 2 -9.33 18.45 -2.88
N ARG A 3 -10.53 18.83 -2.43
CA ARG A 3 -11.54 17.87 -2.00
C ARG A 3 -11.96 17.12 -3.26
N GLY A 4 -11.39 15.93 -3.47
CA GLY A 4 -11.77 15.04 -4.57
C GLY A 4 -13.25 14.74 -4.47
N LYS A 5 -14.05 15.49 -5.23
CA LYS A 5 -15.47 15.22 -5.40
C LYS A 5 -15.56 13.90 -6.14
N LYS A 6 -16.15 12.90 -5.49
CA LYS A 6 -16.34 11.58 -6.10
C LYS A 6 -17.38 11.75 -7.20
N MET A 7 -16.97 11.58 -8.45
CA MET A 7 -17.90 11.45 -9.57
C MET A 7 -18.91 10.33 -9.27
N HIS A 8 -20.19 10.59 -9.52
CA HIS A 8 -21.26 9.66 -9.18
C HIS A 8 -21.28 8.44 -10.12
N GLN A 9 -21.67 7.30 -9.55
CA GLN A 9 -21.63 5.98 -10.21
C GLN A 9 -22.29 5.94 -11.61
N PRO A 10 -23.49 6.52 -11.83
CA PRO A 10 -24.12 6.48 -13.16
C PRO A 10 -23.30 7.17 -14.25
N ILE A 11 -22.45 8.13 -13.86
CA ILE A 11 -21.57 8.84 -14.79
C ILE A 11 -20.33 8.01 -15.08
N LEU A 12 -19.71 7.41 -14.06
CA LEU A 12 -18.55 6.55 -14.24
C LEU A 12 -18.83 5.40 -15.23
N GLU A 13 -20.01 4.79 -15.15
CA GLU A 13 -20.40 3.66 -16.01
C GLU A 13 -20.62 4.05 -17.48
N GLY A 14 -21.05 5.28 -17.76
CA GLY A 14 -21.29 5.77 -19.12
C GLY A 14 -20.19 6.68 -19.69
N LEU A 15 -19.18 7.03 -18.88
CA LEU A 15 -18.18 8.03 -19.22
C LEU A 15 -17.34 7.64 -20.43
N GLU A 16 -16.90 6.38 -20.51
CA GLU A 16 -16.08 5.92 -21.63
C GLU A 16 -16.84 6.03 -22.95
N THR A 17 -18.09 5.58 -22.99
CA THR A 17 -18.96 5.68 -24.17
C THR A 17 -19.19 7.14 -24.58
N TYR A 18 -19.42 8.01 -23.60
CA TYR A 18 -19.59 9.45 -23.81
C TYR A 18 -18.32 10.10 -24.39
N LEU A 19 -17.16 9.84 -23.78
CA LEU A 19 -15.90 10.39 -24.22
C LEU A 19 -15.48 9.81 -25.57
N SER A 20 -15.79 8.54 -25.85
CA SER A 20 -15.56 7.84 -27.12
C SER A 20 -16.28 8.47 -28.32
N GLY A 21 -17.21 9.39 -28.08
CA GLY A 21 -18.02 10.00 -29.14
C GLY A 21 -19.12 9.06 -29.66
N GLY A 22 -19.50 8.06 -28.85
CA GLY A 22 -20.69 7.27 -29.13
C GLY A 22 -21.90 8.20 -29.22
N GLY A 23 -22.75 7.99 -30.23
CA GLY A 23 -23.97 8.78 -30.38
C GLY A 23 -24.88 8.64 -29.16
N ASP A 24 -25.80 9.60 -28.98
CA ASP A 24 -26.67 9.64 -27.80
C ASP A 24 -27.42 8.31 -27.57
N SER A 25 -27.77 7.56 -28.61
CA SER A 25 -28.43 6.25 -28.48
C SER A 25 -27.60 5.19 -27.76
N ALA A 26 -26.28 5.31 -27.72
CA ALA A 26 -25.37 4.36 -27.07
C ALA A 26 -25.21 4.63 -25.56
N LEU A 27 -25.65 5.79 -25.07
CA LEU A 27 -25.50 6.15 -23.66
C LEU A 27 -26.58 5.51 -22.79
N PRO A 28 -26.22 4.95 -21.61
CA PRO A 28 -27.18 4.43 -20.66
C PRO A 28 -28.24 5.48 -20.28
N ARG A 29 -29.47 5.04 -20.07
CA ARG A 29 -30.58 5.93 -19.67
C ARG A 29 -30.27 6.66 -18.35
N GLU A 30 -29.68 5.95 -17.40
CA GLU A 30 -29.31 6.48 -16.08
C GLU A 30 -28.23 7.56 -16.18
N PHE A 31 -27.25 7.37 -17.05
CA PHE A 31 -26.24 8.38 -17.36
C PHE A 31 -26.88 9.69 -17.84
N LYS A 32 -27.80 9.60 -18.81
CA LYS A 32 -28.50 10.78 -19.34
C LYS A 32 -29.37 11.47 -18.30
N ALA A 33 -30.11 10.68 -17.52
CA ALA A 33 -30.95 11.20 -16.44
C ALA A 33 -30.10 11.93 -15.38
N HIS A 34 -28.94 11.37 -15.01
CA HIS A 34 -28.04 11.99 -14.06
C HIS A 34 -27.34 13.23 -14.62
N MET A 35 -26.92 13.22 -15.89
CA MET A 35 -26.40 14.41 -16.58
C MET A 35 -27.42 15.54 -16.60
N ALA A 36 -28.72 15.24 -16.75
CA ALA A 36 -29.78 16.22 -16.70
C ALA A 36 -29.99 16.78 -15.28
N ALA A 37 -29.85 15.94 -14.25
CA ALA A 37 -30.15 16.30 -12.86
C ALA A 37 -28.95 16.92 -12.09
N CYS A 38 -27.71 16.59 -12.43
CA CYS A 38 -26.52 16.97 -11.68
C CYS A 38 -25.60 17.88 -12.49
N GLN A 39 -25.63 19.18 -12.20
CA GLN A 39 -24.80 20.19 -12.87
C GLN A 39 -23.30 19.93 -12.67
N GLU A 40 -22.91 19.50 -11.47
CA GLU A 40 -21.51 19.24 -11.13
C GLU A 40 -20.89 18.16 -12.01
N CYS A 41 -21.53 16.99 -12.10
CA CYS A 41 -21.04 15.92 -12.95
C CYS A 41 -21.06 16.33 -14.43
N ARG A 42 -22.00 17.19 -14.83
CA ARG A 42 -22.08 17.67 -16.22
C ARG A 42 -20.87 18.53 -16.56
N THR A 43 -20.57 19.52 -15.73
CA THR A 43 -19.40 20.38 -15.92
C THR A 43 -18.10 19.56 -15.94
N GLU A 44 -17.97 18.58 -15.06
CA GLU A 44 -16.79 17.71 -15.02
C GLU A 44 -16.67 16.82 -16.27
N ALA A 45 -17.77 16.18 -16.71
CA ALA A 45 -17.78 15.35 -17.92
C ALA A 45 -17.54 16.18 -19.21
N GLU A 46 -18.05 17.40 -19.27
CA GLU A 46 -17.80 18.34 -20.37
C GLU A 46 -16.32 18.74 -20.43
N ALA A 47 -15.70 19.07 -19.30
CA ALA A 47 -14.26 19.36 -19.24
C ALA A 47 -13.42 18.14 -19.69
N MET A 48 -13.80 16.93 -19.30
CA MET A 48 -13.15 15.71 -19.80
C MET A 48 -13.34 15.51 -21.30
N ARG A 49 -14.52 15.84 -21.84
CA ARG A 49 -14.80 15.76 -23.29
C ARG A 49 -13.96 16.74 -24.07
N GLU A 50 -13.76 17.96 -23.58
CA GLU A 50 -12.86 18.94 -24.20
C GLU A 50 -11.43 18.39 -24.29
N HIS A 51 -10.90 17.84 -23.19
CA HIS A 51 -9.58 17.21 -23.20
C HIS A 51 -9.51 16.01 -24.17
N ALA A 52 -10.54 15.17 -24.21
CA ALA A 52 -10.60 14.04 -25.14
C ALA A 52 -10.58 14.51 -26.61
N LEU A 53 -11.24 15.61 -26.94
CA LEU A 53 -11.20 16.20 -28.28
C LEU A 53 -9.81 16.73 -28.63
N LEU A 54 -9.12 17.40 -27.71
CA LEU A 54 -7.74 17.85 -27.90
C LEU A 54 -6.79 16.67 -28.14
N LEU A 55 -6.90 15.60 -27.33
CA LEU A 55 -6.08 14.40 -27.50
C LEU A 55 -6.36 13.71 -28.84
N ARG A 56 -7.61 13.70 -29.30
CA ARG A 56 -7.95 13.19 -30.63
C ARG A 56 -7.37 14.02 -31.76
N ALA A 57 -7.28 15.33 -31.61
CA ALA A 57 -6.66 16.20 -32.59
C ALA A 57 -5.15 15.90 -32.75
N LEU A 58 -4.52 15.36 -31.71
CA LEU A 58 -3.12 14.92 -31.74
C LEU A 58 -2.94 13.49 -32.29
N ARG A 59 -4.04 12.76 -32.55
CA ARG A 59 -3.97 11.39 -33.03
C ARG A 59 -3.34 11.38 -34.42
N ALA A 60 -2.31 10.56 -34.58
CA ALA A 60 -1.73 10.31 -35.90
C ALA A 60 -2.79 9.72 -36.84
N PRO A 61 -2.76 10.09 -38.14
CA PRO A 61 -3.60 9.44 -39.14
C PRO A 61 -3.42 7.91 -39.13
N ALA A 62 -4.49 7.17 -39.40
CA ALA A 62 -4.52 5.71 -39.24
C ALA A 62 -3.56 4.95 -40.18
N ASP A 63 -3.11 5.61 -41.25
CA ASP A 63 -2.21 5.11 -42.28
C ASP A 63 -0.73 5.42 -42.01
N VAL A 64 -0.42 6.13 -40.91
CA VAL A 64 0.97 6.44 -40.54
C VAL A 64 1.57 5.29 -39.76
N GLU A 65 2.32 4.44 -40.46
CA GLU A 65 3.15 3.42 -39.82
C GLU A 65 4.53 3.99 -39.45
N PRO A 66 5.03 3.76 -38.22
CA PRO A 66 6.37 4.20 -37.85
C PRO A 66 7.42 3.47 -38.69
N ARG A 67 8.46 4.22 -39.11
CA ARG A 67 9.58 3.64 -39.87
C ARG A 67 10.24 2.48 -39.10
N ALA A 68 10.74 1.48 -39.83
CA ALA A 68 11.50 0.38 -39.24
C ALA A 68 12.58 0.88 -38.25
N GLY A 69 12.70 0.18 -37.12
CA GLY A 69 13.61 0.56 -36.02
C GLY A 69 13.17 1.76 -35.19
N PHE A 70 11.98 2.33 -35.40
CA PHE A 70 11.45 3.43 -34.58
C PHE A 70 11.39 3.05 -33.10
N TYR A 71 10.83 1.88 -32.78
CA TYR A 71 10.76 1.39 -31.40
C TYR A 71 12.16 1.33 -30.75
N GLY A 72 13.15 0.76 -31.45
CA GLY A 72 14.52 0.69 -30.98
C GLY A 72 15.10 2.07 -30.67
N ARG A 73 14.90 3.05 -31.56
CA ARG A 73 15.37 4.44 -31.33
C ARG A 73 14.64 5.13 -30.17
N VAL A 74 13.34 4.89 -30.00
CA VAL A 74 12.57 5.45 -28.88
C VAL A 74 13.03 4.86 -27.56
N MET A 75 13.21 3.53 -27.48
CA MET A 75 13.70 2.87 -26.27
C MET A 75 15.12 3.31 -25.92
N ASP A 76 16.02 3.34 -26.90
CA ASP A 76 17.39 3.83 -26.71
C ASP A 76 17.40 5.29 -26.23
N ARG A 77 16.51 6.13 -26.78
CA ARG A 77 16.34 7.52 -26.32
C ARG A 77 15.82 7.58 -24.88
N ILE A 78 14.79 6.81 -24.53
CA ILE A 78 14.23 6.75 -23.17
C ILE A 78 15.31 6.29 -22.19
N ASP A 79 16.07 5.26 -22.53
CA ASP A 79 17.12 4.73 -21.65
C ASP A 79 18.28 5.72 -21.52
N SER A 80 18.68 6.41 -22.60
CA SER A 80 19.69 7.48 -22.54
C SER A 80 19.22 8.72 -21.78
N GLN A 81 17.90 8.95 -21.70
CA GLN A 81 17.27 10.08 -21.02
C GLN A 81 16.71 9.74 -19.64
N LYS A 82 16.85 8.49 -19.17
CA LYS A 82 16.71 8.17 -17.75
C LYS A 82 17.85 8.89 -17.02
N GLY A 83 17.65 10.19 -16.78
CA GLY A 83 18.48 10.97 -15.89
C GLY A 83 18.51 10.30 -14.53
N ASN A 84 19.54 10.62 -13.74
CA ASN A 84 19.78 10.14 -12.38
C ASN A 84 18.45 9.80 -11.71
N SER A 85 18.19 8.49 -11.64
CA SER A 85 16.96 7.96 -11.09
C SER A 85 16.80 8.55 -9.69
N PHE A 86 15.59 8.85 -9.25
CA PHE A 86 15.34 9.25 -7.86
C PHE A 86 16.06 8.32 -6.85
N TRP A 87 16.23 7.04 -7.24
CA TRP A 87 17.03 6.04 -6.55
C TRP A 87 18.54 6.33 -6.49
N SER A 88 19.17 6.91 -7.52
CA SER A 88 20.58 7.29 -7.49
C SER A 88 20.84 8.49 -6.58
N GLU A 89 19.88 9.41 -6.46
CA GLU A 89 19.98 10.54 -5.51
C GLU A 89 19.80 10.05 -4.06
N PHE A 90 18.89 9.10 -3.83
CA PHE A 90 18.68 8.49 -2.52
C PHE A 90 19.82 7.55 -2.11
N LEU A 91 20.52 6.95 -3.08
CA LEU A 91 21.70 6.10 -2.86
C LEU A 91 23.02 6.88 -2.98
N GLU A 92 22.98 8.21 -2.97
CA GLU A 92 24.21 8.99 -2.87
C GLU A 92 24.99 8.60 -1.59
N PRO A 93 26.34 8.54 -1.68
CA PRO A 93 27.18 8.01 -0.61
C PRO A 93 27.02 8.75 0.72
N VAL A 94 26.60 10.02 0.70
CA VAL A 94 26.35 10.82 1.90
C VAL A 94 25.04 10.39 2.59
N PHE A 95 23.97 10.15 1.83
CA PHE A 95 22.71 9.68 2.39
C PHE A 95 22.84 8.26 2.94
N ALA A 96 23.49 7.37 2.20
CA ALA A 96 23.79 6.02 2.65
C ALA A 96 24.60 6.00 3.95
N ARG A 97 25.60 6.90 4.09
CA ARG A 97 26.40 7.01 5.32
C ARG A 97 25.58 7.50 6.51
N ARG A 98 24.67 8.45 6.30
CA ARG A 98 23.74 8.94 7.34
C ARG A 98 22.75 7.86 7.76
N LEU A 99 22.22 7.11 6.80
CA LEU A 99 21.32 6.00 7.05
C LEU A 99 22.01 4.92 7.89
N MET A 100 23.20 4.47 7.47
CA MET A 100 24.02 3.51 8.23
C MET A 100 24.30 3.99 9.66
N ALA A 101 24.67 5.26 9.84
CA ALA A 101 24.92 5.83 11.16
C ALA A 101 23.65 5.82 12.05
N SER A 102 22.49 6.18 11.48
CA SER A 102 21.22 6.17 12.21
C SER A 102 20.78 4.77 12.60
N THR A 103 20.91 3.78 11.70
CA THR A 103 20.59 2.38 11.99
C THR A 103 21.56 1.79 13.01
N ALA A 104 22.86 2.11 12.91
CA ALA A 104 23.85 1.68 13.89
C ALA A 104 23.56 2.28 15.27
N LEU A 105 23.24 3.57 15.34
CA LEU A 105 22.85 4.22 16.60
C LEU A 105 21.59 3.57 17.19
N LEU A 106 20.58 3.30 16.36
CA LEU A 106 19.36 2.63 16.79
C LEU A 106 19.65 1.22 17.30
N LEU A 107 20.53 0.46 16.64
CA LEU A 107 20.96 -0.86 17.11
C LEU A 107 21.74 -0.79 18.42
N VAL A 108 22.60 0.21 18.60
CA VAL A 108 23.31 0.43 19.87
C VAL A 108 22.32 0.76 20.99
N LEU A 109 21.34 1.64 20.74
CA LEU A 109 20.29 1.96 21.70
C LEU A 109 19.42 0.74 22.02
N LEU A 110 19.05 -0.05 21.01
CA LEU A 110 18.27 -1.26 21.18
C LEU A 110 19.06 -2.33 21.94
N SER A 111 20.35 -2.49 21.63
CA SER A 111 21.25 -3.41 22.34
C SER A 111 21.44 -2.98 23.79
N GLY A 112 21.62 -1.69 24.05
CA GLY A 112 21.71 -1.14 25.39
C GLY A 112 20.40 -1.31 26.17
N TYR A 113 19.27 -1.09 25.51
CA TYR A 113 17.95 -1.37 26.05
C TYR A 113 17.79 -2.84 26.41
N PHE A 114 18.09 -3.76 25.48
CA PHE A 114 18.05 -5.21 25.72
C PHE A 114 18.95 -5.65 26.87
N LEU A 115 20.15 -5.09 27.00
CA LEU A 115 21.05 -5.40 28.11
C LEU A 115 20.54 -4.81 29.44
N SER A 116 19.90 -3.64 29.39
CA SER A 116 19.33 -2.97 30.56
C SER A 116 18.03 -3.63 31.03
N THR A 117 17.23 -4.18 30.12
CA THR A 117 16.00 -4.91 30.45
C THR A 117 16.27 -6.41 30.65
N GLY A 118 17.36 -6.93 30.08
CA GLY A 118 17.81 -8.33 30.17
C GLY A 118 18.52 -8.70 31.47
N HIS A 119 18.28 -7.96 32.55
CA HIS A 119 18.63 -8.40 33.91
C HIS A 119 17.42 -8.87 34.73
N ASN A 120 16.26 -9.07 34.11
CA ASN A 120 15.23 -9.95 34.68
C ASN A 120 15.43 -11.38 34.16
N GLU A 121 16.21 -12.08 34.98
CA GLU A 121 16.39 -13.53 35.13
C GLU A 121 17.22 -14.28 34.08
N ALA A 122 18.44 -14.58 34.52
CA ALA A 122 19.21 -15.70 34.02
C ALA A 122 18.45 -17.01 34.28
N VAL A 123 18.24 -17.82 33.24
CA VAL A 123 18.43 -19.26 33.37
C VAL A 123 19.04 -19.81 32.08
N PHE A 124 20.37 -19.86 32.04
CA PHE A 124 21.05 -20.91 31.29
C PHE A 124 20.77 -22.23 32.02
N VAL A 125 19.90 -23.08 31.49
CA VAL A 125 19.92 -24.52 31.85
C VAL A 125 20.89 -25.20 30.88
N THR A 126 22.17 -25.04 31.17
CA THR A 126 23.13 -26.12 30.92
C THR A 126 23.25 -26.87 32.23
N GLU A 127 22.63 -28.04 32.33
CA GLU A 127 23.04 -29.25 33.08
C GLU A 127 21.83 -30.21 33.19
N PRO A 128 21.80 -31.31 32.43
CA PRO A 128 20.69 -32.26 32.44
C PRO A 128 20.93 -33.36 33.49
N GLU A 129 21.17 -33.04 34.77
CA GLU A 129 21.46 -34.12 35.74
C GLU A 129 21.24 -33.74 37.22
N ALA A 130 20.06 -33.19 37.57
CA ALA A 130 19.73 -32.98 39.00
C ALA A 130 18.23 -33.15 39.35
N VAL A 131 17.43 -33.76 38.47
CA VAL A 131 15.96 -33.90 38.65
C VAL A 131 15.56 -35.16 39.47
N LEU A 132 16.50 -35.90 40.06
CA LEU A 132 16.19 -37.19 40.72
C LEU A 132 16.35 -37.26 42.24
N ALA A 133 16.67 -36.16 42.94
CA ALA A 133 16.88 -36.25 44.39
C ALA A 133 16.14 -35.13 45.16
N ALA A 134 15.17 -35.57 45.96
CA ALA A 134 14.43 -34.81 46.97
C ALA A 134 13.48 -33.74 46.42
N GLY A 135 12.18 -33.77 46.67
CA GLY A 135 11.51 -34.21 47.89
C GLY A 135 10.79 -33.00 48.47
N ASP A 136 9.49 -32.95 48.22
CA ASP A 136 8.48 -32.05 48.79
C ASP A 136 8.38 -30.59 48.24
N LYS A 137 7.12 -30.14 48.16
CA LYS A 137 6.53 -29.02 47.38
C LYS A 137 6.95 -27.60 47.84
N PRO A 138 6.56 -26.48 47.16
CA PRO A 138 5.73 -26.37 45.96
C PRO A 138 6.36 -25.61 44.80
N VAL A 139 5.80 -25.86 43.63
CA VAL A 139 5.90 -25.04 42.42
C VAL A 139 5.38 -23.63 42.75
N VAL A 140 6.25 -22.63 42.69
CA VAL A 140 5.84 -21.22 42.55
C VAL A 140 6.01 -20.87 41.07
N VAL A 141 4.98 -21.21 40.30
CA VAL A 141 4.69 -20.53 39.04
C VAL A 141 4.05 -19.21 39.43
N MET A 142 4.58 -18.11 38.92
CA MET A 142 3.97 -16.78 39.05
C MET A 142 2.54 -16.85 38.48
N ALA A 143 1.56 -16.99 39.36
CA ALA A 143 0.16 -17.31 39.03
C ALA A 143 -0.63 -16.14 38.46
N GLU A 144 -0.01 -14.96 38.31
CA GLU A 144 -0.68 -13.73 37.89
C GLU A 144 -0.76 -13.64 36.36
N ASP A 145 0.32 -14.00 35.66
CA ASP A 145 0.40 -13.92 34.19
C ASP A 145 -0.37 -15.07 33.51
N GLN A 146 -0.44 -16.23 34.16
CA GLN A 146 -1.02 -17.43 33.58
C GLN A 146 -2.57 -17.42 33.61
N LEU A 147 -3.16 -16.80 34.64
CA LEU A 147 -4.62 -16.63 34.74
C LEU A 147 -5.12 -15.58 33.73
N GLU A 148 -4.39 -14.49 33.50
CA GLU A 148 -4.75 -13.51 32.48
C GLU A 148 -4.60 -14.08 31.06
N GLN A 149 -3.53 -14.85 30.81
CA GLN A 149 -3.31 -15.46 29.50
C GLN A 149 -4.37 -16.52 29.15
N ASP A 150 -4.80 -17.33 30.13
CA ASP A 150 -5.88 -18.30 29.92
C ASP A 150 -7.24 -17.62 29.73
N GLN A 151 -7.56 -16.58 30.51
CA GLN A 151 -8.78 -15.80 30.32
C GLN A 151 -8.82 -15.09 28.95
N ASN A 152 -7.67 -14.61 28.47
CA ASN A 152 -7.58 -13.98 27.15
C ASN A 152 -7.77 -14.99 26.02
N ARG A 153 -7.22 -16.20 26.17
CA ARG A 153 -7.41 -17.31 25.22
C ARG A 153 -8.87 -17.73 25.12
N GLU A 154 -9.56 -17.89 26.24
CA GLU A 154 -10.98 -18.28 26.23
C GLU A 154 -11.86 -17.23 25.55
N ARG A 155 -11.59 -15.93 25.80
CA ARG A 155 -12.34 -14.83 25.16
C ARG A 155 -12.13 -14.78 23.65
N VAL A 156 -10.92 -15.03 23.17
CA VAL A 156 -10.63 -15.07 21.73
C VAL A 156 -11.33 -16.25 21.05
N LEU A 157 -11.32 -17.42 21.67
CA LEU A 157 -11.98 -18.62 21.12
C LEU A 157 -13.51 -18.48 21.06
N VAL A 158 -14.13 -17.88 22.08
CA VAL A 158 -15.58 -17.59 22.07
C VAL A 158 -15.94 -16.59 20.97
N ARG A 159 -15.10 -15.57 20.73
CA ARG A 159 -15.33 -14.57 19.67
C ARG A 159 -15.19 -15.16 18.26
N LEU A 160 -14.31 -16.13 18.07
CA LEU A 160 -14.15 -16.84 16.80
C LEU A 160 -15.28 -17.84 16.55
N ALA A 161 -15.77 -18.52 17.58
CA ALA A 161 -16.86 -19.48 17.47
C ALA A 161 -18.25 -18.82 17.33
N SER A 162 -18.41 -17.57 17.76
CA SER A 162 -19.68 -16.81 17.67
C SER A 162 -19.76 -15.88 16.47
N TYR A 163 -18.72 -15.82 15.62
CA TYR A 163 -18.74 -15.05 14.39
C TYR A 163 -19.47 -15.84 13.29
N HIS A 164 -20.72 -15.48 13.06
CA HIS A 164 -21.53 -15.88 11.91
C HIS A 164 -21.86 -14.59 11.15
N GLU A 165 -21.68 -14.59 9.83
CA GLU A 165 -21.88 -13.42 8.93
C GLU A 165 -23.21 -12.69 9.10
#